data_AF-A0A3B8N057-F1
#
_entry.id   AF-A0A3B8N057-F1
#
_cell.length_a   1.000
_cell.length_b   1.000
_cell.length_c   1.000
_cell.angle_alpha   90.00
_cell.angle_beta   90.00
_cell.angle_gamma   90.00
#
_symmetry.space_group_name_H-M   'P 1'
#
loop_
_entity.id
_entity.type
_entity.pdbx_description
1 polymer ?
#
loop_
_entity_poly.entity_id
_entity_poly.type
_entity_poly.pdbx_seq_one_letter_code
_entity_poly.pdbx_strand_id
1 'polypeptide(L)'
;MSYDIDIKKVRRNCYRQSKVRGEFMLQIRVPGGVIDAKYLSFFQHIAETWGNGEFHLGVRQTISIPGIKYEYIDEVNKYIRPYIEEIEVNLCGVDM
;
A
#
# COMPACT_ATOMS: atom_id res chain seq x y z
N MET A 1 -20.01 -8.90 12.11
CA MET A 1 -20.09 -7.43 12.05
C MET A 1 -20.04 -6.99 10.61
N SER A 2 -20.96 -6.13 10.18
CA SER A 2 -20.92 -5.50 8.85
C SER A 2 -20.04 -4.26 8.96
N TYR A 3 -18.90 -4.25 8.28
CA TYR A 3 -18.07 -3.04 8.18
C TYR A 3 -18.66 -2.17 7.08
N ASP A 4 -18.99 -0.91 7.40
CA ASP A 4 -19.36 0.09 6.40
C ASP A 4 -18.08 0.66 5.78
N ILE A 5 -17.73 0.14 4.59
CA ILE A 5 -16.44 0.36 3.95
C ILE A 5 -16.63 1.38 2.82
N ASP A 6 -15.92 2.50 2.92
CA ASP A 6 -15.87 3.49 1.84
C ASP A 6 -14.94 3.00 0.72
N ILE A 7 -15.53 2.30 -0.25
CA ILE A 7 -14.82 1.72 -1.40
C ILE A 7 -14.08 2.79 -2.21
N LYS A 8 -14.57 4.04 -2.25
CA LYS A 8 -13.92 5.11 -3.02
C LYS A 8 -12.58 5.50 -2.39
N LYS A 9 -12.52 5.60 -1.06
CA LYS A 9 -11.27 5.89 -0.34
C LYS A 9 -10.25 4.77 -0.51
N VAL A 10 -10.70 3.53 -0.34
CA VAL A 10 -9.86 2.32 -0.41
C VAL A 10 -9.26 2.15 -1.82
N ARG A 11 -10.02 2.42 -2.89
CA ARG A 11 -9.53 2.30 -4.27
C ARG A 11 -8.47 3.34 -4.66
N ARG A 12 -8.45 4.53 -4.03
CA ARG A 12 -7.51 5.61 -4.37
C ARG A 12 -6.04 5.17 -4.26
N ASN A 13 -5.71 4.47 -3.18
CA ASN A 13 -4.36 3.99 -2.90
C ASN A 13 -4.22 2.47 -3.14
N CYS A 14 -5.04 1.91 -4.04
CA CYS A 14 -4.94 0.51 -4.47
C CYS A 14 -5.05 -0.55 -3.36
N TYR A 15 -5.87 -0.31 -2.33
CA TYR A 15 -6.23 -1.36 -1.39
C TYR A 15 -7.20 -2.36 -2.01
N ARG A 16 -6.94 -3.66 -1.82
CA ARG A 16 -7.78 -4.77 -2.30
C ARG A 16 -8.26 -5.58 -1.11
N GLN A 17 -9.57 -5.79 -1.01
CA GLN A 17 -10.12 -6.58 0.09
C GLN A 17 -9.65 -8.04 -0.01
N SER A 18 -9.24 -8.62 1.12
CA SER A 18 -8.86 -10.03 1.22
C SER A 18 -10.10 -10.92 1.38
N LYS A 19 -9.90 -12.24 1.48
CA LYS A 19 -10.99 -13.17 1.85
C LYS A 19 -11.52 -12.94 3.26
N VAL A 20 -10.73 -12.31 4.12
CA VAL A 20 -11.06 -12.01 5.51
C VAL A 20 -11.79 -10.67 5.57
N ARG A 21 -12.99 -10.65 6.16
CA ARG A 21 -13.78 -9.43 6.25
C ARG A 21 -13.08 -8.36 7.07
N GLY A 22 -12.95 -7.16 6.50
CA GLY A 22 -12.28 -6.02 7.13
C GLY A 22 -10.76 -6.00 6.95
N GLU A 23 -10.20 -6.97 6.22
CA GLU A 23 -8.79 -7.06 5.89
C GLU A 23 -8.54 -6.70 4.43
N PHE A 24 -7.42 -6.03 4.18
CA PHE A 24 -7.01 -5.49 2.90
C PHE A 24 -5.54 -5.82 2.61
N MET A 25 -5.25 -5.86 1.32
CA MET A 25 -3.90 -5.85 0.78
C MET A 25 -3.63 -4.49 0.17
N LEU A 26 -2.55 -3.83 0.58
CA LEU A 26 -2.03 -2.64 -0.07
C LEU A 26 -1.15 -3.05 -1.25
N GLN A 27 -1.45 -2.56 -2.46
CA GLN A 27 -0.62 -2.75 -3.63
C GLN A 27 0.11 -1.45 -3.98
N ILE A 28 1.42 -1.44 -3.79
CA ILE A 28 2.31 -0.30 -4.02
C ILE A 28 2.84 -0.32 -5.44
N ARG A 29 2.84 0.86 -6.07
CA ARG A 29 3.34 1.09 -7.43
C ARG A 29 4.86 1.19 -7.43
N VAL A 30 5.52 0.43 -8.29
CA VAL A 30 6.99 0.41 -8.46
C VAL A 30 7.29 0.64 -9.94
N PRO A 31 7.52 1.90 -10.38
CA PRO A 31 7.74 2.21 -11.79
C PRO A 31 8.94 1.45 -12.36
N GLY A 32 8.75 0.78 -13.49
CA GLY A 32 9.79 -0.03 -14.12
C GLY A 32 10.34 -1.20 -13.29
N GLY A 33 9.72 -1.50 -12.13
CA GLY A 33 10.27 -2.45 -11.17
C GLY A 33 11.55 -1.97 -10.47
N VAL A 34 11.83 -0.67 -10.51
CA VAL A 34 13.04 -0.06 -9.95
C VAL A 34 12.66 1.01 -8.92
N ILE A 35 13.21 0.88 -7.72
CA ILE A 35 13.02 1.80 -6.60
C ILE A 35 14.33 1.92 -5.81
N ASP A 36 14.45 3.00 -5.05
CA ASP A 36 15.58 3.20 -4.15
C ASP A 36 15.58 2.13 -3.03
N ALA A 37 16.76 1.61 -2.72
CA ALA A 37 16.98 0.61 -1.67
C ALA A 37 16.50 1.10 -0.28
N LYS A 38 16.46 2.41 -0.04
CA LYS A 38 15.92 3.00 1.20
C LYS A 38 14.46 2.60 1.46
N TYR A 39 13.71 2.21 0.43
CA TYR A 39 12.31 1.80 0.58
C TYR A 39 12.13 0.34 0.98
N LEU A 40 13.18 -0.48 1.00
CA LEU A 40 13.05 -1.85 1.46
C LEU A 40 12.62 -1.91 2.94
N SER A 41 13.28 -1.12 3.80
CA SER A 41 12.92 -0.98 5.22
C SER A 41 11.55 -0.34 5.40
N PHE A 42 11.15 0.55 4.48
CA PHE A 42 9.82 1.16 4.45
C PHE A 42 8.71 0.11 4.27
N PHE A 43 8.84 -0.81 3.30
CA PHE A 43 7.85 -1.88 3.12
C PHE A 43 7.88 -2.91 4.24
N GLN A 44 9.07 -3.23 4.74
CA GLN A 44 9.21 -4.10 5.92
C GLN A 44 8.42 -3.52 7.09
N HIS A 45 8.58 -2.23 7.39
CA HIS A 45 7.87 -1.58 8.48
C HIS A 45 6.36 -1.65 8.33
N ILE A 46 5.83 -1.44 7.11
CA ILE A 46 4.38 -1.55 6.86
C ILE A 46 3.90 -2.99 7.10
N ALA A 47 4.63 -3.98 6.59
CA ALA A 47 4.27 -5.39 6.72
C ALA A 47 4.27 -5.85 8.18
N GLU A 48 5.24 -5.43 8.98
CA GLU A 48 5.35 -5.78 10.41
C GLU A 48 4.37 -5.01 11.30
N THR A 49 4.05 -3.75 10.97
CA THR A 49 3.25 -2.87 11.84
C THR A 49 1.74 -3.03 11.60
N TRP A 50 1.32 -3.03 10.34
CA TRP A 50 -0.11 -3.07 9.98
C TRP A 50 -0.49 -4.32 9.18
N GLY A 51 0.48 -4.98 8.56
CA GLY A 51 0.27 -6.21 7.79
C GLY A 51 0.35 -7.48 8.63
N ASN A 52 0.59 -8.61 7.95
CA ASN A 52 0.77 -9.92 8.56
C ASN A 52 2.25 -10.35 8.66
N GLY A 53 3.20 -9.42 8.47
CA GLY A 53 4.64 -9.69 8.43
C GLY A 53 5.18 -10.16 7.06
N GLU A 54 4.32 -10.31 6.06
CA GLU A 54 4.72 -10.74 4.72
C GLU A 54 4.46 -9.64 3.68
N PHE A 55 5.22 -9.69 2.58
CA PHE A 55 4.90 -8.99 1.34
C PHE A 55 5.31 -9.86 0.16
N HIS A 56 4.67 -9.66 -0.99
CA HIS A 56 4.98 -10.40 -2.20
C HIS A 56 5.07 -9.48 -3.42
N LEU A 57 5.81 -9.95 -4.42
CA LEU A 57 5.92 -9.27 -5.70
C LEU A 57 4.73 -9.65 -6.58
N GLY A 58 4.03 -8.64 -7.08
CA GLY A 58 2.98 -8.82 -8.08
C GLY A 58 3.56 -9.04 -9.47
N VAL A 59 2.77 -9.66 -10.35
CA VAL A 59 3.15 -9.93 -11.76
C VAL A 59 3.45 -8.68 -12.58
N ARG A 60 3.02 -7.51 -12.11
CA ARG A 60 3.32 -6.19 -12.69
C ARG A 60 4.46 -5.47 -11.95
N GLN A 61 5.34 -6.24 -11.31
CA GLN A 61 6.48 -5.75 -10.53
C GLN A 61 6.08 -4.82 -9.37
N THR A 62 4.84 -4.93 -8.87
CA THR A 62 4.36 -4.17 -7.70
C THR A 62 4.74 -4.86 -6.40
N ILE A 63 4.79 -4.12 -5.29
CA ILE A 63 4.91 -4.72 -3.95
C ILE A 63 3.54 -4.77 -3.31
N SER A 64 3.14 -5.96 -2.84
CA SER A 64 1.83 -6.20 -2.25
C SER A 64 1.97 -6.62 -0.79
N ILE A 65 1.32 -5.89 0.11
CA ILE A 65 1.38 -6.09 1.56
C ILE A 65 -0.01 -6.49 2.06
N PRO A 66 -0.27 -7.79 2.35
CA PRO A 66 -1.53 -8.28 2.90
C PRO A 66 -1.65 -8.04 4.42
N GLY A 67 -2.86 -8.28 4.95
CA GLY A 67 -3.11 -8.28 6.40
C GLY A 67 -3.53 -6.94 7.01
N ILE A 68 -3.66 -5.88 6.21
CA ILE A 68 -3.99 -4.55 6.70
C ILE A 68 -5.47 -4.46 7.07
N LYS A 69 -5.78 -4.27 8.35
CA LYS A 69 -7.16 -4.05 8.79
C LYS A 69 -7.67 -2.68 8.35
N TYR A 70 -8.97 -2.60 8.07
CA TYR A 70 -9.64 -1.37 7.64
C TYR A 70 -9.39 -0.18 8.56
N GLU A 71 -9.36 -0.41 9.88
CA GLU A 71 -9.11 0.61 10.91
C GLU A 71 -7.74 1.29 10.79
N TYR A 72 -6.75 0.62 10.21
CA TYR A 72 -5.40 1.16 10.05
C TYR A 72 -5.17 1.85 8.69
N ILE A 73 -6.12 1.81 7.76
CA ILE A 73 -5.93 2.35 6.41
C ILE A 73 -5.59 3.84 6.44
N ASP A 74 -6.23 4.63 7.29
CA ASP A 74 -5.95 6.07 7.39
C ASP A 74 -4.55 6.36 7.95
N GLU A 75 -4.04 5.50 8.83
CA GLU A 75 -2.68 5.59 9.37
C GLU A 75 -1.65 5.21 8.31
N VAL A 76 -1.85 4.07 7.64
CA VAL A 76 -1.01 3.62 6.53
C VAL A 76 -0.97 4.67 5.41
N ASN A 77 -2.11 5.29 5.08
CA ASN A 77 -2.20 6.35 4.07
C ASN A 77 -1.33 7.57 4.40
N LYS A 78 -1.25 7.95 5.68
CA LYS A 78 -0.36 9.03 6.12
C LYS A 78 1.10 8.61 5.97
N TYR A 79 1.41 7.36 6.32
CA TYR A 79 2.77 6.83 6.24
C TYR A 79 3.29 6.69 4.80
N ILE A 80 2.44 6.28 3.85
CA ILE A 80 2.83 6.12 2.43
C ILE A 80 2.82 7.41 1.63
N ARG A 81 2.32 8.50 2.17
CA ARG A 81 2.24 9.76 1.44
C ARG A 81 3.60 10.25 0.90
N PRO A 82 4.71 10.25 1.67
CA PRO A 82 6.01 10.65 1.14
C PRO A 82 6.50 9.74 0.02
N TYR A 83 6.21 8.44 0.10
CA TYR A 83 6.51 7.48 -0.97
C TYR A 83 5.76 7.82 -2.26
N ILE A 84 4.45 8.08 -2.15
CA ILE A 84 3.61 8.45 -3.30
C ILE A 84 4.10 9.76 -3.92
N GLU A 85 4.41 10.78 -3.11
CA GLU A 85 4.94 12.06 -3.61
C GLU A 85 6.27 11.87 -4.35
N GLU A 86 7.21 11.10 -3.80
CA GLU A 86 8.50 10.87 -4.46
C GLU A 86 8.38 10.05 -5.75
N ILE A 87 7.56 9.00 -5.75
CA ILE A 87 7.44 8.08 -6.88
C ILE A 87 6.51 8.61 -7.98
N GLU A 88 5.40 9.27 -7.65
CA GLU A 88 4.43 9.72 -8.65
C GLU A 88 4.71 11.14 -9.14
N VAL A 89 5.07 12.05 -8.25
CA VAL A 89 5.33 13.46 -8.63
C VAL A 89 6.75 13.60 -9.14
N ASN A 90 7.74 13.26 -8.31
CA ASN A 90 9.14 13.58 -8.64
C ASN A 90 9.71 12.66 -9.73
N LEU A 91 9.44 11.35 -9.64
CA LEU A 91 9.99 10.38 -10.60
C LEU A 91 9.17 10.31 -11.90
N CYS A 92 7.83 10.33 -11.81
CA CYS A 92 6.95 10.17 -12.98
C CYS A 92 6.42 11.49 -13.56
N GLY A 93 6.63 12.64 -12.88
CA GLY A 93 6.20 13.95 -13.37
C GLY A 93 4.68 14.14 -13.40
N VAL A 94 3.95 13.51 -12.48
CA VAL A 94 2.48 13.62 -12.39
C VAL A 94 2.08 14.77 -11.45
N ASP A 95 1.16 15.63 -11.88
CA ASP A 95 0.52 16.62 -11.01
C ASP A 95 -0.51 15.94 -10.10
N MET A 96 -0.36 16.07 -8.78
CA MET A 96 -1.18 15.40 -7.76
C MET A 96 -2.29 16.28 -7.17
#